data_AF-A0A842ZQY8-F1
#
_entry.id   AF-A0A842ZQY8-F1
#
_cell.length_a   1.000
_cell.length_b   1.000
_cell.length_c   1.000
_cell.angle_alpha   90.00
_cell.angle_beta   90.00
_cell.angle_gamma   90.00
#
_symmetry.space_group_name_H-M   'P 1'
#
loop_
_entity.id
_entity.type
_entity.pdbx_description
1 polymer ?
#
loop_
_entity_poly.entity_id
_entity_poly.type
_entity_poly.pdbx_seq_one_letter_code
_entity_poly.pdbx_strand_id
1 'polypeptide(L)'
;NQVRVYSSNRNTSGFVPDKKGISGAITQGAGFVDFEGHGYALGWNTIWFDGSYENGDWVGGIGLDNFWRIRNGEKQPVVIVGGCHNALYNVSLLPAMIDKDGSEYFCHGLPGPVCFSWGLVIKPFGGAIASTGCTGYGMGYEGNPVSLSGELESNFFYQIGQGSTNLAQAHSRAIQKFIAEEEIGQIEAFCITNWALLGDPSLMLGGYSS
;
A
#
# COMPACT_ATOMS: atom_id res chain seq x y z
N ASN A 1 -18.81 -15.27 10.93
CA ASN A 1 -18.21 -14.88 9.63
C ASN A 1 -16.71 -15.07 9.70
N GLN A 2 -16.14 -15.90 8.83
CA GLN A 2 -14.68 -16.04 8.71
C GLN A 2 -14.17 -15.00 7.71
N VAL A 3 -13.19 -14.19 8.11
CA VAL A 3 -12.46 -13.31 7.19
C VAL A 3 -11.55 -14.19 6.33
N ARG A 4 -11.68 -14.09 5.01
CA ARG A 4 -10.78 -14.82 4.11
C ARG A 4 -9.50 -14.01 3.95
N VAL A 5 -8.41 -14.54 4.49
CA VAL A 5 -7.06 -13.98 4.33
C VAL A 5 -6.33 -14.78 3.26
N TYR A 6 -5.83 -14.10 2.25
CA TYR A 6 -4.99 -14.69 1.22
C TYR A 6 -3.54 -14.32 1.53
N SER A 7 -2.78 -15.29 2.01
CA SER A 7 -1.33 -15.20 2.16
C SER A 7 -0.67 -16.36 1.42
N SER A 8 0.55 -16.16 0.98
CA SER A 8 1.29 -17.13 0.18
C SER A 8 2.72 -17.25 0.64
N ASN A 9 3.09 -18.46 1.04
CA ASN A 9 4.49 -18.86 1.11
C ASN A 9 4.85 -19.62 -0.17
N ARG A 10 6.14 -19.68 -0.44
CA ARG A 10 6.68 -20.39 -1.61
C ARG A 10 6.08 -21.81 -1.69
N ASN A 11 5.44 -22.12 -2.81
CA ASN A 11 4.86 -23.43 -3.12
C ASN A 11 3.77 -23.96 -2.17
N THR A 12 3.17 -23.14 -1.29
CA THR A 12 2.19 -23.64 -0.31
C THR A 12 0.73 -23.45 -0.69
N SER A 13 0.35 -22.28 -1.23
CA SER A 13 -1.06 -21.92 -1.47
C SER A 13 -1.45 -21.76 -2.93
N GLY A 14 -0.48 -21.88 -3.85
CA GLY A 14 -0.67 -21.65 -5.29
C GLY A 14 -0.81 -20.17 -5.68
N PHE A 15 -1.01 -19.27 -4.71
CA PHE A 15 -0.89 -17.84 -4.91
C PHE A 15 0.58 -17.43 -4.87
N VAL A 16 0.96 -16.54 -5.77
CA VAL A 16 2.31 -15.98 -5.87
C VAL A 16 2.14 -14.46 -5.89
N PRO A 17 2.83 -13.67 -5.05
CA PRO A 17 2.72 -12.22 -5.05
C PRO A 17 3.51 -11.60 -6.22
N ASP A 18 3.31 -12.13 -7.42
CA ASP A 18 3.77 -11.59 -8.69
C ASP A 18 2.63 -10.83 -9.38
N LYS A 19 2.94 -10.25 -10.54
CA LYS A 19 1.99 -9.46 -11.33
C LYS A 19 0.71 -10.21 -11.66
N LYS A 20 0.74 -11.54 -11.80
CA LYS A 20 -0.43 -12.36 -12.13
C LYS A 20 -1.23 -12.68 -10.87
N GLY A 21 -0.58 -13.12 -9.80
CA GLY A 21 -1.28 -13.48 -8.57
C GLY A 21 -1.87 -12.27 -7.88
N ILE A 22 -1.16 -11.15 -7.79
CA ILE A 22 -1.69 -9.92 -7.20
C ILE A 22 -2.88 -9.41 -8.01
N SER A 23 -2.72 -9.22 -9.32
CA SER A 23 -3.84 -8.73 -10.15
C SER A 23 -5.03 -9.70 -10.18
N GLY A 24 -4.76 -11.00 -10.15
CA GLY A 24 -5.79 -12.04 -10.06
C GLY A 24 -6.55 -12.03 -8.73
N ALA A 25 -5.85 -11.86 -7.61
CA ALA A 25 -6.46 -11.78 -6.29
C ALA A 25 -7.34 -10.53 -6.15
N ILE A 26 -6.84 -9.36 -6.55
CA ILE A 26 -7.64 -8.13 -6.55
C ILE A 26 -8.86 -8.27 -7.47
N THR A 27 -8.70 -8.89 -8.65
CA THR A 27 -9.79 -9.12 -9.61
C THR A 27 -10.93 -9.98 -9.05
N GLN A 28 -10.63 -10.92 -8.15
CA GLN A 28 -11.68 -11.72 -7.49
C GLN A 28 -12.57 -10.87 -6.56
N GLY A 29 -12.04 -9.75 -6.06
CA GLY A 29 -12.68 -8.84 -5.13
C GLY A 29 -12.26 -9.10 -3.69
N ALA A 30 -12.03 -8.02 -2.95
CA ALA A 30 -11.71 -8.03 -1.53
C ALA A 30 -12.31 -6.78 -0.85
N GLY A 31 -12.53 -6.84 0.46
CA GLY A 31 -12.85 -5.63 1.24
C GLY A 31 -11.60 -4.79 1.50
N PHE A 32 -10.51 -5.46 1.82
CA PHE A 32 -9.20 -4.86 2.07
C PHE A 32 -8.11 -5.63 1.34
N VAL A 33 -7.05 -4.93 0.95
CA VAL A 33 -5.79 -5.52 0.48
C VAL A 33 -4.68 -4.83 1.23
N ASP A 34 -3.70 -5.60 1.68
CA ASP A 34 -2.57 -5.14 2.47
C ASP A 34 -1.27 -5.55 1.77
N PHE A 35 -0.35 -4.60 1.59
CA PHE A 35 0.90 -4.77 0.88
C PHE A 35 2.07 -4.46 1.82
N GLU A 36 2.74 -5.49 2.35
CA GLU A 36 3.90 -5.34 3.23
C GLU A 36 5.20 -5.81 2.57
N GLY A 37 6.08 -4.86 2.24
CA GLY A 37 7.25 -5.13 1.40
C GLY A 37 7.97 -3.86 0.93
N HIS A 38 8.52 -3.92 -0.29
CA HIS A 38 9.32 -2.85 -0.88
C HIS A 38 8.54 -2.07 -1.91
N GLY A 39 8.45 -0.76 -1.70
CA GLY A 39 7.80 0.18 -2.58
C GLY A 39 8.80 1.00 -3.40
N TYR A 40 8.31 1.49 -4.54
CA TYR A 40 8.83 2.67 -5.21
C TYR A 40 7.66 3.42 -5.84
N ALA A 41 7.92 4.58 -6.43
CA ALA A 41 6.86 5.45 -6.97
C ALA A 41 5.90 4.72 -7.92
N LEU A 42 6.37 3.76 -8.71
CA LEU A 42 5.59 3.14 -9.79
C LEU A 42 5.24 1.66 -9.55
N GLY A 43 5.58 1.10 -8.39
CA GLY A 43 5.39 -0.31 -8.13
C GLY A 43 5.70 -0.74 -6.72
N TRP A 44 5.45 -2.03 -6.48
CA TRP A 44 5.69 -2.68 -5.21
C TRP A 44 6.19 -4.10 -5.47
N ASN A 45 7.06 -4.61 -4.60
CA ASN A 45 7.61 -5.96 -4.65
C ASN A 45 7.90 -6.51 -3.25
N THR A 46 8.08 -7.81 -3.14
CA THR A 46 8.53 -8.46 -1.91
C THR A 46 9.47 -9.61 -2.24
N ILE A 47 10.18 -10.11 -1.24
CA ILE A 47 10.96 -11.35 -1.34
C ILE A 47 10.16 -12.54 -0.81
N TRP A 48 10.59 -13.75 -1.12
CA TRP A 48 10.02 -14.95 -0.50
C TRP A 48 10.27 -14.97 1.01
N PHE A 49 9.33 -15.51 1.79
CA PHE A 49 9.46 -15.66 3.24
C PHE A 49 10.72 -16.47 3.64
N ASP A 50 11.06 -17.49 2.86
CA ASP A 50 12.24 -18.34 3.01
C ASP A 50 13.43 -17.86 2.15
N GLY A 51 13.34 -16.66 1.56
CA GLY A 51 14.37 -16.08 0.70
C GLY A 51 15.28 -15.09 1.41
N SER A 52 16.27 -14.56 0.68
CA SER A 52 17.13 -13.47 1.14
C SER A 52 17.28 -12.35 0.11
N TYR A 53 17.55 -11.13 0.61
CA TYR A 53 17.88 -9.99 -0.25
C TYR A 53 19.19 -10.21 -1.02
N GLU A 54 20.19 -10.82 -0.38
CA GLU A 54 21.51 -11.09 -0.97
C GLU A 54 21.43 -12.02 -2.19
N ASN A 55 20.55 -13.01 -2.13
CA ASN A 55 20.34 -13.95 -3.24
C ASN A 55 19.37 -13.41 -4.31
N GLY A 56 18.77 -12.25 -4.08
CA GLY A 56 17.80 -11.65 -5.00
C GLY A 56 16.51 -12.47 -5.12
N ASP A 57 16.02 -13.06 -4.03
CA ASP A 57 14.81 -13.89 -3.97
C ASP A 57 13.48 -13.10 -4.15
N TRP A 58 13.48 -12.09 -5.01
CA TRP A 58 12.33 -11.26 -5.33
C TRP A 58 11.23 -12.07 -6.00
N VAL A 59 9.98 -11.86 -5.56
CA VAL A 59 8.82 -12.58 -6.10
C VAL A 59 8.31 -11.95 -7.40
N GLY A 60 8.55 -10.65 -7.59
CA GLY A 60 8.29 -9.92 -8.82
C GLY A 60 7.21 -8.84 -8.70
N GLY A 61 6.34 -8.92 -7.68
CA GLY A 61 5.45 -7.83 -7.31
C GLY A 61 4.53 -7.35 -8.44
N ILE A 62 4.12 -6.08 -8.38
CA ILE A 62 3.29 -5.46 -9.41
C ILE A 62 3.67 -3.99 -9.61
N GLY A 63 3.71 -3.55 -10.87
CA GLY A 63 3.89 -2.15 -11.25
C GLY A 63 2.65 -1.54 -11.90
N LEU A 64 2.63 -0.21 -12.04
CA LEU A 64 1.58 0.54 -12.75
C LEU A 64 1.33 0.02 -14.17
N ASP A 65 2.39 -0.39 -14.87
CA ASP A 65 2.36 -1.01 -16.20
C ASP A 65 1.57 -2.33 -16.25
N ASN A 66 1.25 -2.91 -15.08
CA ASN A 66 0.49 -4.14 -14.94
C ASN A 66 -0.95 -3.92 -14.42
N PHE A 67 -1.33 -2.69 -14.04
CA PHE A 67 -2.66 -2.39 -13.45
C PHE A 67 -3.82 -2.67 -14.40
N TRP A 68 -3.61 -2.67 -15.71
CA TRP A 68 -4.62 -3.08 -16.71
C TRP A 68 -5.11 -4.54 -16.53
N ARG A 69 -4.37 -5.38 -15.79
CA ARG A 69 -4.78 -6.75 -15.44
C ARG A 69 -5.81 -6.80 -14.32
N ILE A 70 -5.93 -5.75 -13.50
CA ILE A 70 -6.93 -5.68 -12.43
C ILE A 70 -8.31 -5.42 -13.06
N ARG A 71 -9.28 -6.31 -12.83
CA ARG A 71 -10.61 -6.27 -13.47
C ARG A 71 -11.73 -6.59 -12.47
N ASN A 72 -11.71 -5.91 -11.33
CA ASN A 72 -12.65 -6.13 -10.21
C ASN A 72 -13.96 -5.34 -10.30
N GLY A 73 -14.14 -4.44 -11.28
CA GLY A 73 -15.39 -3.69 -11.44
C GLY A 73 -15.80 -2.98 -10.14
N GLU A 74 -17.01 -3.24 -9.66
CA GLU A 74 -17.57 -2.67 -8.42
C GLU A 74 -17.07 -3.34 -7.12
N LYS A 75 -16.10 -4.25 -7.20
CA LYS A 75 -15.51 -4.96 -6.04
C LYS A 75 -14.17 -4.33 -5.62
N GLN A 76 -14.17 -3.02 -5.44
CA GLN A 76 -12.98 -2.24 -5.16
C GLN A 76 -12.60 -2.30 -3.67
N PRO A 77 -11.41 -2.81 -3.31
CA PRO A 77 -10.94 -2.81 -1.93
C PRO A 77 -10.46 -1.42 -1.49
N VAL A 78 -10.38 -1.24 -0.17
CA VAL A 78 -9.46 -0.27 0.44
C VAL A 78 -8.08 -0.91 0.49
N VAL A 79 -7.06 -0.26 -0.08
CA VAL A 79 -5.72 -0.83 -0.19
C VAL A 79 -4.74 -0.12 0.74
N ILE A 80 -4.20 -0.84 1.71
CA ILE A 80 -3.11 -0.33 2.57
C ILE A 80 -1.79 -0.73 1.92
N VAL A 81 -0.92 0.25 1.69
CA VAL A 81 0.33 0.04 0.93
C VAL A 81 1.54 0.43 1.76
N GLY A 82 2.23 -0.58 2.27
CA GLY A 82 3.52 -0.46 2.92
C GLY A 82 4.69 -0.43 1.92
N GLY A 83 5.80 0.12 2.40
CA GLY A 83 7.02 0.34 1.61
C GLY A 83 7.25 1.82 1.29
N CYS A 84 8.26 2.07 0.45
CA CYS A 84 8.74 3.43 0.16
C CYS A 84 8.06 4.05 -1.07
N HIS A 85 7.75 5.34 -1.01
CA HIS A 85 7.38 6.22 -2.11
C HIS A 85 6.11 5.82 -2.91
N ASN A 86 5.36 4.83 -2.46
CA ASN A 86 4.20 4.28 -3.18
C ASN A 86 3.08 5.32 -3.32
N ALA A 87 3.03 6.31 -2.41
CA ALA A 87 2.10 7.43 -2.45
C ALA A 87 2.78 8.77 -2.77
N LEU A 88 3.93 8.77 -3.45
CA LEU A 88 4.66 9.99 -3.88
C LEU A 88 3.84 10.77 -4.94
N TYR A 89 2.81 11.49 -4.49
CA TYR A 89 1.76 12.06 -5.33
C TYR A 89 2.18 13.27 -6.18
N ASN A 90 3.43 13.75 -6.04
CA ASN A 90 4.03 14.77 -6.89
C ASN A 90 4.70 14.20 -8.16
N VAL A 91 4.69 12.87 -8.36
CA VAL A 91 5.22 12.21 -9.56
C VAL A 91 4.45 12.63 -10.82
N SER A 92 5.19 12.91 -11.90
CA SER A 92 4.65 13.25 -13.22
C SER A 92 5.60 12.81 -14.33
N LEU A 93 5.05 12.54 -15.53
CA LEU A 93 5.76 11.91 -16.65
C LEU A 93 7.11 12.57 -16.99
N LEU A 94 7.10 13.85 -17.34
CA LEU A 94 8.30 14.55 -17.81
C LEU A 94 9.34 14.73 -16.69
N PRO A 95 8.99 15.24 -15.50
CA PRO A 95 9.95 15.35 -14.41
C PRO A 95 10.57 14.01 -14.00
N ALA A 96 9.75 12.95 -13.91
CA ALA A 96 10.23 11.60 -13.57
C ALA A 96 11.23 11.04 -14.60
N MET A 97 11.05 11.36 -15.89
CA MET A 97 12.01 10.96 -16.94
C MET A 97 13.31 11.76 -16.92
N ILE A 98 13.26 13.02 -16.46
CA ILE A 98 14.44 13.89 -16.35
C ILE A 98 15.27 13.51 -15.13
N ASP A 99 14.62 13.13 -14.02
CA ASP A 99 15.25 12.65 -12.78
C ASP A 99 15.78 11.21 -12.91
N LYS A 100 16.87 11.07 -13.67
CA LYS A 100 17.53 9.77 -13.91
C LYS A 100 18.20 9.20 -12.66
N ASP A 101 18.72 10.08 -11.81
CA ASP A 101 19.37 9.67 -10.56
C ASP A 101 18.33 9.26 -9.49
N GLY A 102 17.06 9.68 -9.66
CA GLY A 102 15.94 9.29 -8.83
C GLY A 102 15.93 9.99 -7.47
N SER A 103 16.47 11.21 -7.39
CA SER A 103 16.64 11.94 -6.14
C SER A 103 15.39 12.71 -5.71
N GLU A 104 14.50 13.04 -6.64
CA GLU A 104 13.30 13.85 -6.38
C GLU A 104 12.01 13.05 -6.54
N TYR A 105 11.92 12.26 -7.61
CA TYR A 105 10.70 11.53 -7.99
C TYR A 105 10.82 10.02 -7.77
N PHE A 106 12.01 9.52 -7.43
CA PHE A 106 12.26 8.10 -7.13
C PHE A 106 11.74 7.14 -8.22
N CYS A 107 11.72 7.63 -9.47
CA CYS A 107 11.32 6.90 -10.67
C CYS A 107 12.52 6.47 -11.52
N HIS A 108 13.73 6.96 -11.21
CA HIS A 108 14.99 6.64 -11.92
C HIS A 108 14.88 6.77 -13.45
N GLY A 109 14.30 7.87 -13.93
CA GLY A 109 14.10 8.11 -15.36
C GLY A 109 12.93 7.36 -16.00
N LEU A 110 12.16 6.55 -15.25
CA LEU A 110 10.97 5.89 -15.78
C LEU A 110 9.79 6.89 -15.91
N PRO A 111 8.97 6.79 -16.96
CA PRO A 111 7.78 7.63 -17.11
C PRO A 111 6.74 7.27 -16.06
N GLY A 112 6.68 8.06 -15.00
CA GLY A 112 5.69 7.93 -13.93
C GLY A 112 4.56 8.95 -14.06
N PRO A 113 3.40 8.60 -14.64
CA PRO A 113 2.30 9.56 -14.76
C PRO A 113 1.62 9.87 -13.42
N VAL A 114 1.64 8.91 -12.50
CA VAL A 114 1.08 8.97 -11.15
C VAL A 114 1.85 7.99 -10.25
N CYS A 115 1.73 8.13 -8.93
CA CYS A 115 2.27 7.13 -8.00
C CYS A 115 1.41 5.86 -7.94
N PHE A 116 1.99 4.78 -7.42
CA PHE A 116 1.38 3.46 -7.29
C PHE A 116 0.01 3.50 -6.59
N SER A 117 -0.05 4.10 -5.41
CA SER A 117 -1.25 4.20 -4.58
C SER A 117 -2.35 5.00 -5.30
N TRP A 118 -2.02 6.15 -5.90
CA TRP A 118 -3.00 6.94 -6.65
C TRP A 118 -3.46 6.22 -7.93
N GLY A 119 -2.55 5.54 -8.62
CA GLY A 119 -2.85 4.74 -9.80
C GLY A 119 -3.86 3.62 -9.55
N LEU A 120 -3.92 3.07 -8.32
CA LEU A 120 -4.96 2.11 -7.94
C LEU A 120 -6.33 2.78 -7.86
N VAL A 121 -6.40 3.97 -7.26
CA VAL A 121 -7.65 4.73 -7.04
C VAL A 121 -8.23 5.25 -8.36
N ILE A 122 -7.41 5.78 -9.25
CA ILE A 122 -7.88 6.35 -10.53
C ILE A 122 -8.02 5.31 -11.65
N LYS A 123 -7.75 4.05 -11.37
CA LYS A 123 -7.81 3.01 -12.38
C LYS A 123 -9.25 2.88 -12.92
N PRO A 124 -9.46 2.99 -14.24
CA PRO A 124 -10.78 2.81 -14.81
C PRO A 124 -11.24 1.35 -14.70
N PHE A 125 -12.56 1.18 -14.52
CA PHE A 125 -13.27 -0.10 -14.49
C PHE A 125 -12.76 -1.09 -13.41
N GLY A 126 -12.31 -0.59 -12.27
CA GLY A 126 -11.82 -1.41 -11.16
C GLY A 126 -10.88 -0.63 -10.26
N GLY A 127 -9.80 -1.27 -9.81
CA GLY A 127 -8.80 -0.65 -8.96
C GLY A 127 -9.15 -0.72 -7.48
N ALA A 128 -8.84 0.34 -6.76
CA ALA A 128 -9.15 0.53 -5.34
C ALA A 128 -10.19 1.64 -5.16
N ILE A 129 -11.01 1.56 -4.11
CA ILE A 129 -11.96 2.63 -3.76
C ILE A 129 -11.27 3.73 -2.96
N ALA A 130 -10.20 3.36 -2.26
CA ALA A 130 -9.25 4.23 -1.61
C ALA A 130 -7.94 3.46 -1.38
N SER A 131 -6.85 4.18 -1.15
CA SER A 131 -5.61 3.57 -0.71
C SER A 131 -4.85 4.44 0.28
N THR A 132 -3.88 3.86 0.97
CA THR A 132 -2.85 4.61 1.69
C THR A 132 -1.49 4.42 1.04
N GLY A 133 -0.47 5.06 1.59
CA GLY A 133 0.94 4.72 1.33
C GLY A 133 1.89 5.82 1.78
N CYS A 134 3.18 5.55 1.69
CA CYS A 134 4.21 6.52 2.08
C CYS A 134 4.55 7.47 0.92
N THR A 135 4.57 8.76 1.20
CA THR A 135 5.06 9.81 0.27
C THR A 135 6.59 9.86 0.25
N GLY A 136 7.25 9.25 1.23
CA GLY A 136 8.70 9.11 1.33
C GLY A 136 9.08 7.68 1.69
N TYR A 137 10.11 7.50 2.52
CA TYR A 137 10.47 6.18 3.03
C TYR A 137 9.39 5.59 3.96
N GLY A 138 8.96 4.36 3.68
CA GLY A 138 8.27 3.54 4.66
C GLY A 138 9.32 2.95 5.59
N MET A 139 9.27 3.31 6.87
CA MET A 139 10.28 2.91 7.85
C MET A 139 9.73 1.79 8.75
N GLY A 140 10.64 0.93 9.20
CA GLY A 140 10.34 -0.16 10.12
C GLY A 140 11.64 -0.69 10.74
N TYR A 141 11.52 -1.31 11.91
CA TYR A 141 12.62 -2.02 12.54
C TYR A 141 12.72 -3.44 12.00
N GLU A 142 13.94 -3.87 11.69
CA GLU A 142 14.18 -5.25 11.25
C GLU A 142 13.67 -6.26 12.30
N GLY A 143 12.91 -7.25 11.84
CA GLY A 143 12.32 -8.26 12.70
C GLY A 143 11.08 -7.82 13.48
N ASN A 144 10.63 -6.56 13.36
CA ASN A 144 9.37 -6.10 13.95
C ASN A 144 8.37 -5.64 12.86
N PRO A 145 7.38 -6.47 12.50
CA PRO A 145 6.39 -6.14 11.46
C PRO A 145 5.41 -5.04 11.88
N VAL A 146 5.34 -4.71 13.17
CA VAL A 146 4.44 -3.69 13.71
C VAL A 146 5.29 -2.61 14.38
N SER A 147 6.02 -1.87 13.55
CA SER A 147 6.83 -0.73 13.97
C SER A 147 6.76 0.40 12.95
N LEU A 148 6.84 1.64 13.44
CA LEU A 148 6.92 2.84 12.60
C LEU A 148 5.79 2.89 11.53
N SER A 149 6.10 2.87 10.23
CA SER A 149 5.09 2.89 9.16
C SER A 149 4.16 1.67 9.24
N GLY A 150 4.71 0.47 9.43
CA GLY A 150 3.91 -0.76 9.54
C GLY A 150 2.99 -0.79 10.77
N GLU A 151 3.33 -0.02 11.81
CA GLU A 151 2.44 0.17 12.94
C GLU A 151 1.26 1.09 12.61
N LEU A 152 1.47 2.20 11.87
CA LEU A 152 0.36 3.04 11.39
C LEU A 152 -0.62 2.23 10.53
N GLU A 153 -0.08 1.38 9.66
CA GLU A 153 -0.83 0.48 8.77
C GLU A 153 -1.61 -0.57 9.57
N SER A 154 -0.97 -1.23 10.54
CA SER A 154 -1.64 -2.17 11.46
C SER A 154 -2.71 -1.47 12.32
N ASN A 155 -2.41 -0.26 12.80
CA ASN A 155 -3.31 0.54 13.62
C ASN A 155 -4.56 0.95 12.84
N PHE A 156 -4.48 1.12 11.51
CA PHE A 156 -5.66 1.34 10.66
C PHE A 156 -6.69 0.23 10.85
N PHE A 157 -6.26 -1.03 10.70
CA PHE A 157 -7.13 -2.20 10.87
C PHE A 157 -7.59 -2.37 12.31
N TYR A 158 -6.71 -2.12 13.28
CA TYR A 158 -7.08 -2.11 14.70
C TYR A 158 -8.24 -1.14 14.96
N GLN A 159 -8.17 0.08 14.41
CA GLN A 159 -9.20 1.10 14.62
C GLN A 159 -10.52 0.78 13.94
N ILE A 160 -10.52 0.01 12.84
CA ILE A 160 -11.75 -0.57 12.28
C ILE A 160 -12.35 -1.56 13.27
N GLY A 161 -11.54 -2.44 13.85
CA GLY A 161 -11.96 -3.38 14.90
C GLY A 161 -12.51 -2.68 16.16
N GLN A 162 -12.04 -1.46 16.44
CA GLN A 162 -12.55 -0.60 17.53
C GLN A 162 -13.77 0.25 17.13
N GLY A 163 -14.35 0.02 15.95
CA GLY A 163 -15.60 0.68 15.53
C GLY A 163 -15.42 1.99 14.76
N SER A 164 -14.26 2.21 14.12
CA SER A 164 -14.16 3.28 13.12
C SER A 164 -15.04 2.98 11.92
N THR A 165 -15.91 3.91 11.56
CA THR A 165 -16.98 3.73 10.56
C THR A 165 -16.64 4.27 9.18
N ASN A 166 -15.63 5.12 9.06
CA ASN A 166 -15.16 5.66 7.78
C ASN A 166 -13.63 5.72 7.70
N LEU A 167 -13.12 5.98 6.49
CA LEU A 167 -11.68 6.01 6.21
C LEU A 167 -10.91 7.05 7.03
N ALA A 168 -11.42 8.29 7.09
CA ALA A 168 -10.78 9.36 7.85
C ALA A 168 -10.67 9.01 9.33
N GLN A 169 -11.69 8.38 9.89
CA GLN A 169 -11.70 7.97 11.29
C GLN A 169 -10.68 6.85 11.55
N ALA A 170 -10.63 5.82 10.70
CA ALA A 170 -9.66 4.74 10.83
C ALA A 170 -8.21 5.26 10.70
N HIS A 171 -7.93 6.09 9.69
CA HIS A 171 -6.61 6.68 9.43
C HIS A 171 -6.17 7.64 10.55
N SER A 172 -7.01 8.62 10.90
CA SER A 172 -6.65 9.61 11.93
C SER A 172 -6.53 8.99 13.33
N ARG A 173 -7.34 7.98 13.66
CA ARG A 173 -7.21 7.27 14.94
C ARG A 173 -6.01 6.33 14.99
N ALA A 174 -5.58 5.80 13.84
CA ALA A 174 -4.36 5.02 13.78
C ALA A 174 -3.15 5.89 14.14
N ILE A 175 -3.10 7.10 13.58
CA ILE A 175 -2.10 8.12 13.95
C ILE A 175 -2.23 8.52 15.43
N GLN A 176 -3.45 8.75 15.94
CA GLN A 176 -3.64 9.10 17.36
C GLN A 176 -3.15 8.01 18.31
N LYS A 177 -3.39 6.73 17.97
CA LYS A 177 -2.89 5.59 18.75
C LYS A 177 -1.36 5.58 18.75
N PHE A 178 -0.74 5.71 17.58
CA PHE A 178 0.71 5.77 17.45
C PHE A 178 1.30 6.92 18.30
N ILE A 179 0.72 8.11 18.23
CA ILE A 179 1.11 9.28 19.05
C ILE A 179 0.97 9.02 20.56
N ALA A 180 -0.01 8.22 20.96
CA ALA A 180 -0.28 7.95 22.37
C ALA A 180 0.62 6.86 22.98
N GLU A 181 1.17 5.97 22.15
CA GLU A 181 1.91 4.79 22.61
C GLU A 181 3.42 4.90 22.39
N GLU A 182 3.86 5.71 21.43
CA GLU A 182 5.26 5.87 21.06
C GLU A 182 5.87 7.20 21.51
N GLU A 183 7.18 7.22 21.73
CA GLU A 183 7.93 8.46 21.92
C GLU A 183 8.16 9.15 20.57
N ILE A 184 7.60 10.35 20.39
CA ILE A 184 7.63 11.03 19.10
C ILE A 184 8.95 11.78 18.89
N GLY A 185 9.91 11.06 18.31
CA GLY A 185 11.14 11.59 17.74
C GLY A 185 11.01 12.02 16.29
N GLN A 186 12.15 12.26 15.63
CA GLN A 186 12.19 12.70 14.23
C GLN A 186 11.68 11.62 13.26
N ILE A 187 11.99 10.35 13.54
CA ILE A 187 11.62 9.20 12.69
C ILE A 187 10.11 8.97 12.77
N GLU A 188 9.55 8.99 13.97
CA GLU A 188 8.13 8.82 14.25
C GLU A 188 7.31 9.95 13.63
N ALA A 189 7.76 11.20 13.83
CA ALA A 189 7.16 12.36 13.19
C ALA A 189 7.23 12.28 11.65
N PHE A 190 8.32 11.76 11.10
CA PHE A 190 8.46 11.53 9.66
C PHE A 190 7.45 10.48 9.15
N CYS A 191 7.28 9.35 9.86
CA CYS A 191 6.30 8.33 9.49
C CYS A 191 4.86 8.87 9.52
N ILE A 192 4.51 9.64 10.54
CA ILE A 192 3.17 10.26 10.65
C ILE A 192 2.91 11.21 9.48
N THR A 193 3.88 12.05 9.14
CA THR A 193 3.72 13.09 8.10
C THR A 193 3.78 12.54 6.69
N ASN A 194 4.40 11.37 6.49
CA ASN A 194 4.55 10.77 5.16
C ASN A 194 3.41 9.80 4.78
N TRP A 195 2.60 9.34 5.74
CA TRP A 195 1.57 8.33 5.50
C TRP A 195 0.26 8.95 4.99
N ALA A 196 0.10 8.97 3.67
CA ALA A 196 -1.02 9.61 3.00
C ALA A 196 -2.24 8.70 2.86
N LEU A 197 -3.44 9.30 2.94
CA LEU A 197 -4.71 8.69 2.55
C LEU A 197 -5.14 9.28 1.19
N LEU A 198 -5.46 8.41 0.23
CA LEU A 198 -5.87 8.75 -1.12
C LEU A 198 -7.28 8.18 -1.40
N GLY A 199 -8.22 9.04 -1.78
CA GLY A 199 -9.62 8.68 -2.00
C GLY A 199 -10.58 9.60 -1.25
N ASP A 200 -11.84 9.20 -1.11
CA ASP A 200 -12.84 9.95 -0.35
C ASP A 200 -12.67 9.68 1.16
N PRO A 201 -12.21 10.65 1.97
CA PRO A 201 -12.03 10.44 3.41
C PRO A 201 -13.35 10.12 4.13
N SER A 202 -14.50 10.50 3.57
CA SER A 202 -15.82 10.26 4.14
C SER A 202 -16.41 8.87 3.81
N LEU A 203 -15.70 8.06 3.01
CA LEU A 203 -16.16 6.73 2.61
C LEU A 203 -16.48 5.86 3.83
N MET A 204 -17.74 5.42 3.91
CA MET A 204 -18.21 4.53 4.97
C MET A 204 -17.75 3.09 4.74
N LEU A 205 -17.05 2.55 5.73
CA LEU A 205 -16.64 1.15 5.76
C LEU A 205 -17.89 0.27 5.99
N GLY A 206 -18.12 -0.68 5.10
CA GLY A 206 -19.34 -1.50 5.10
C GLY A 206 -20.52 -0.91 4.30
N GLY A 207 -20.34 0.29 3.71
CA GLY A 207 -21.32 0.91 2.84
C GLY A 207 -22.31 1.83 3.56
N TYR A 208 -23.25 2.37 2.77
CA TYR A 208 -24.31 3.26 3.24
C TYR A 208 -25.62 2.50 3.33
N SER A 209 -26.45 2.83 4.33
CA SER A 209 -27.81 2.31 4.44
C SER A 209 -28.62 2.65 3.19
N SER A 210 -29.29 1.67 2.61
CA SER A 210 -30.26 1.82 1.52
C SER A 210 -31.63 2.24 2.01
#